data_AF-Q7NGR0-F1
#
_entry.id   AF-Q7NGR0-F1
#
_cell.length_a   1.000
_cell.length_b   1.000
_cell.length_c   1.000
_cell.angle_alpha   90.00
_cell.angle_beta   90.00
_cell.angle_gamma   90.00
#
_symmetry.space_group_name_H-M   'P 1'
#
loop_
_entity.id
_entity.type
_entity.pdbx_description
1 polymer ?
#
loop_
_entity_poly.entity_id
_entity_poly.type
_entity_poly.pdbx_seq_one_letter_code
_entity_poly.pdbx_strand_id
1 'polypeptide(L)'
;MPIHADLTRHFEETFLPSLPEPHRDAARILHAQMRKLDALRERSTGWFTAGQETARAECAKELVDVATEIREAYKIVLKLAQPQ
;
A
#
# COMPACT_ATOMS: atom_id res chain seq x y z
N MET A 1 12.83 -6.19 3.89
CA MET A 1 13.02 -7.28 2.92
C MET A 1 12.22 -6.88 1.71
N PRO A 2 12.83 -6.65 0.53
CA PRO A 2 12.04 -6.40 -0.67
C PRO A 2 11.16 -7.62 -0.93
N ILE A 3 9.91 -7.39 -1.33
CA ILE A 3 9.06 -8.46 -1.86
C ILE A 3 9.80 -9.00 -3.09
N HIS A 4 10.21 -10.28 -3.06
CA HIS A 4 10.87 -10.91 -4.20
C HIS A 4 10.03 -10.69 -5.45
N ALA A 5 10.64 -10.27 -6.56
CA ALA A 5 9.94 -9.95 -7.80
C ALA A 5 9.00 -11.08 -8.28
N ASP A 6 9.35 -12.33 -7.97
CA ASP A 6 8.53 -13.50 -8.29
C ASP A 6 7.25 -13.60 -7.45
N LEU A 7 7.26 -13.13 -6.20
CA LEU A 7 6.07 -13.05 -5.35
C LEU A 7 5.13 -11.92 -5.81
N THR A 8 5.68 -10.78 -6.21
CA THR A 8 4.89 -9.67 -6.77
C THR A 8 4.21 -10.11 -8.07
N ARG A 9 4.96 -10.76 -8.97
CA ARG A 9 4.41 -11.28 -10.23
C ARG A 9 3.33 -12.33 -9.98
N HIS A 10 3.58 -13.30 -9.10
CA HIS A 10 2.59 -14.32 -8.77
C HIS A 10 1.31 -13.72 -8.15
N PHE A 11 1.46 -12.70 -7.30
CA PHE A 11 0.32 -11.98 -6.74
C PHE A 11 -0.49 -11.26 -7.82
N GLU A 12 0.16 -10.51 -8.71
CA GLU A 12 -0.50 -9.72 -9.76
C GLU A 12 -1.15 -10.60 -10.84
N GLU A 13 -0.48 -11.67 -11.26
CA GLU A 13 -0.89 -12.49 -12.42
C GLU A 13 -1.75 -13.69 -12.03
N THR A 14 -1.59 -14.23 -10.81
CA THR A 14 -2.29 -15.46 -10.39
C THR A 14 -3.30 -15.18 -9.28
N PHE A 15 -2.88 -14.49 -8.21
CA PHE A 15 -3.72 -14.31 -7.02
C PHE A 15 -4.81 -13.26 -7.22
N LEU A 16 -4.49 -12.04 -7.68
CA LEU A 16 -5.48 -10.97 -7.87
C LEU A 16 -6.62 -11.38 -8.81
N PRO A 17 -6.37 -11.99 -10.00
CA PRO A 17 -7.45 -12.41 -10.90
C PRO A 17 -8.32 -13.52 -10.32
N SER A 18 -7.79 -14.33 -9.39
CA SER A 18 -8.54 -15.43 -8.76
C SER A 18 -9.55 -14.95 -7.71
N LEU A 19 -9.41 -13.72 -7.20
CA LEU A 19 -10.32 -13.18 -6.19
C LEU A 19 -11.62 -12.65 -6.83
N PRO A 20 -12.80 -12.92 -6.24
CA PRO A 20 -14.05 -12.28 -6.66
C PRO A 20 -14.09 -10.80 -6.22
N GLU A 21 -14.89 -9.99 -6.90
CA GLU A 21 -15.24 -8.66 -6.37
C GLU A 21 -16.14 -8.83 -5.14
N PRO A 22 -16.02 -7.99 -4.10
CA PRO A 22 -15.11 -6.84 -3.97
C PRO A 22 -13.75 -7.17 -3.29
N HIS A 23 -13.43 -8.45 -3.06
CA HIS A 23 -12.15 -8.88 -2.46
C HIS A 23 -10.94 -8.49 -3.31
N ARG A 24 -11.08 -8.59 -4.64
CA ARG A 24 -10.06 -8.19 -5.61
C ARG A 24 -9.69 -6.71 -5.49
N ASP A 25 -10.67 -5.84 -5.31
CA ASP A 25 -10.44 -4.40 -5.20
C ASP A 25 -9.70 -4.04 -3.92
N ALA A 26 -10.12 -4.62 -2.79
CA ALA A 26 -9.41 -4.44 -1.52
C ALA A 26 -7.95 -4.92 -1.63
N ALA A 27 -7.72 -6.11 -2.20
CA ALA A 27 -6.38 -6.66 -2.38
C ALA A 27 -5.50 -5.79 -3.30
N ARG A 28 -6.07 -5.25 -4.39
CA ARG A 28 -5.38 -4.34 -5.31
C ARG A 28 -4.96 -3.03 -4.62
N ILE A 29 -5.87 -2.41 -3.86
CA ILE A 29 -5.57 -1.17 -3.13
C ILE A 29 -4.45 -1.43 -2.12
N LEU A 30 -4.58 -2.47 -1.29
CA LEU A 30 -3.57 -2.80 -0.28
C LEU A 30 -2.20 -3.06 -0.90
N HIS A 31 -2.14 -3.82 -1.99
CA HIS A 31 -0.88 -4.10 -2.69
C HIS A 31 -0.23 -2.82 -3.25
N ALA A 32 -1.01 -1.94 -3.89
CA ALA A 32 -0.50 -0.68 -4.39
C ALA A 32 0.05 0.22 -3.27
N GLN A 33 -0.63 0.28 -2.12
CA GLN A 33 -0.18 1.05 -0.97
C GLN A 33 1.08 0.46 -0.32
N MET A 34 1.22 -0.88 -0.28
CA MET A 34 2.46 -1.52 0.18
C MET A 34 3.66 -1.14 -0.68
N ARG A 35 3.52 -1.13 -2.02
CA ARG A 35 4.60 -0.70 -2.92
C ARG A 35 4.96 0.77 -2.73
N LYS A 36 3.96 1.64 -2.50
CA LYS A 36 4.22 3.06 -2.16
C LYS A 36 4.97 3.21 -0.84
N LEU A 37 4.62 2.42 0.19
CA LEU A 37 5.34 2.42 1.47
C LEU A 37 6.79 1.96 1.31
N ASP A 38 7.05 0.93 0.52
CA ASP A 38 8.42 0.48 0.23
C ASP A 38 9.22 1.58 -0.47
N ALA A 39 8.65 2.25 -1.48
CA ALA A 39 9.29 3.37 -2.16
C ALA A 39 9.52 4.58 -1.23
N LEU A 40 8.55 4.91 -0.38
CA LEU A 40 8.68 5.96 0.64
C LEU A 40 9.76 5.63 1.65
N ARG A 41 9.85 4.37 2.08
CA ARG A 41 10.88 3.89 3.00
C ARG A 41 12.27 4.07 2.40
N GLU A 42 12.48 3.65 1.15
CA GLU A 42 13.75 3.84 0.43
C GLU A 42 14.12 5.32 0.25
N ARG A 43 13.14 6.18 -0.07
CA ARG A 43 13.36 7.63 -0.17
C ARG A 43 13.67 8.26 1.20
N SER A 44 13.04 7.76 2.27
CA SER A 44 13.19 8.30 3.63
C SER A 44 14.56 8.10 4.25
N THR A 45 15.33 7.12 3.76
CA THR A 45 16.70 6.85 4.22
C THR A 45 17.65 8.04 4.03
N GLY A 46 17.35 8.97 3.12
CA GLY A 46 18.10 10.21 2.91
C GLY A 46 17.53 11.47 3.61
N TRP A 47 16.30 11.41 4.11
CA TRP A 47 15.51 12.58 4.54
C TRP A 47 15.73 13.04 5.98
N PHE A 48 16.46 12.27 6.77
CA PHE A 48 16.80 12.60 8.16
C PHE A 48 18.11 13.37 8.30
N THR A 49 18.69 13.86 7.20
CA THR A 49 19.80 14.84 7.22
C THR A 49 19.28 16.26 7.53
N ALA A 50 20.13 17.12 8.08
CA ALA A 50 19.76 18.51 8.41
C ALA A 50 19.48 19.30 7.11
N GLY A 51 18.42 20.12 7.10
CA GLY A 51 18.08 21.00 5.96
C GLY A 51 17.03 20.48 4.97
N GLN A 52 16.36 19.35 5.26
CA GLN A 52 15.36 18.75 4.37
C GLN A 52 13.90 18.85 4.89
N GLU A 53 13.54 19.96 5.53
CA GLU A 53 12.20 20.16 6.10
C GLU A 53 11.06 19.99 5.08
N THR A 54 11.24 20.49 3.85
CA THR A 54 10.26 20.32 2.77
C THR A 54 10.07 18.86 2.37
N ALA A 55 11.16 18.10 2.20
CA ALA A 55 11.08 16.67 1.84
C ALA A 55 10.44 15.83 2.94
N ARG A 56 10.63 16.19 4.22
CA ARG A 56 9.93 15.56 5.35
C ARG A 56 8.44 15.86 5.35
N ALA A 57 8.04 17.09 5.05
CA ALA A 57 6.63 17.47 4.96
C ALA A 57 5.91 16.74 3.81
N GLU A 58 6.57 16.63 2.65
CA GLU A 58 6.07 15.85 1.52
C GLU A 58 5.93 14.36 1.86
N CYS A 59 6.95 13.76 2.49
CA CYS A 59 6.89 12.40 3.00
C CYS A 59 5.71 12.18 3.96
N ALA A 60 5.53 13.07 4.93
CA ALA A 60 4.45 12.98 5.89
C ALA A 60 3.07 13.03 5.20
N LYS A 61 2.92 13.88 4.18
CA LYS A 61 1.71 13.94 3.37
C LYS A 61 1.48 12.63 2.60
N GLU A 62 2.49 12.13 1.91
CA GLU A 62 2.39 10.86 1.17
C GLU A 62 2.03 9.69 2.11
N LEU A 63 2.56 9.66 3.34
CA LEU A 63 2.19 8.67 4.36
C LEU A 63 0.71 8.79 4.80
N VAL A 64 0.19 10.00 4.94
CA VAL A 64 -1.24 10.23 5.27
C VAL A 64 -2.15 9.77 4.14
N ASP A 65 -1.76 10.05 2.88
CA ASP A 65 -2.53 9.60 1.70
C ASP A 65 -2.58 8.07 1.64
N VAL A 66 -1.43 7.40 1.85
CA VAL A 66 -1.34 5.94 1.96
C VAL A 66 -2.24 5.40 3.07
N ALA A 67 -2.20 5.99 4.26
CA ALA A 67 -3.02 5.55 5.40
C ALA A 67 -4.52 5.69 5.12
N THR A 68 -4.91 6.73 4.39
CA THR A 68 -6.30 6.97 3.98
C THR A 68 -6.78 5.89 3.01
N GLU A 69 -5.98 5.57 2.00
CA GLU A 69 -6.27 4.52 1.02
C GLU A 69 -6.35 3.11 1.66
N ILE A 70 -5.45 2.81 2.60
CA ILE A 70 -5.52 1.55 3.37
C ILE A 70 -6.82 1.49 4.19
N ARG A 71 -7.25 2.60 4.78
CA ARG A 71 -8.52 2.66 5.52
C ARG A 71 -9.71 2.38 4.62
N GLU A 72 -9.75 2.89 3.40
CA GLU A 72 -10.83 2.59 2.46
C GLU A 72 -10.85 1.11 2.04
N ALA A 73 -9.69 0.52 1.76
CA ALA A 73 -9.59 -0.92 1.53
C ALA A 73 -10.09 -1.72 2.74
N TYR A 74 -9.73 -1.31 3.95
CA TYR A 74 -10.16 -1.98 5.17
C TYR A 74 -11.68 -1.91 5.38
N LYS A 75 -12.34 -0.81 4.98
CA LYS A 75 -13.82 -0.73 5.00
C LYS A 75 -14.46 -1.76 4.07
N ILE A 76 -13.87 -2.02 2.91
CA ILE A 76 -14.35 -3.06 1.99
C ILE A 76 -14.24 -4.43 2.67
N VAL A 77 -13.08 -4.73 3.26
CA VAL A 77 -12.85 -5.98 4.00
C VAL A 77 -13.82 -6.14 5.17
N LEU A 78 -14.05 -5.09 5.95
CA LEU A 78 -15.00 -5.11 7.07
C LEU A 78 -16.43 -5.37 6.62
N LYS A 79 -16.87 -4.77 5.51
CA LYS A 79 -18.20 -5.04 4.92
C LYS A 79 -18.34 -6.50 4.48
N LEU A 80 -17.27 -7.09 3.97
CA LEU A 80 -17.24 -8.50 3.56
C LEU A 80 -17.26 -9.47 4.75
N ALA A 81 -16.69 -9.07 5.88
CA ALA A 81 -16.61 -9.90 7.09
C ALA A 81 -17.89 -9.87 7.94
N GLN A 82 -18.86 -9.00 7.62
CA GLN A 82 -20.14 -8.99 8.33
C GLN A 82 -21.04 -10.12 7.82
N PRO A 83 -21.62 -10.94 8.73
CA PRO A 83 -22.62 -11.92 8.33
C PRO A 83 -23.85 -11.21 7.76
N GLN A 84 -24.36 -11.72 6.63
CA GLN A 84 -25.60 -11.24 6.02
C GLN A 84 -26.81 -11.53 6.92
#